data_AF-A0A7S0B0A3-F1
#
_entry.id   AF-A0A7S0B0A3-F1
#
_cell.length_a   1.000
_cell.length_b   1.000
_cell.length_c   1.000
_cell.angle_alpha   90.00
_cell.angle_beta   90.00
_cell.angle_gamma   90.00
#
_symmetry.space_group_name_H-M   'P 1'
#
loop_
_entity.id
_entity.type
_entity.pdbx_description
1 polymer ?
#
loop_
_entity_poly.entity_id
_entity_poly.type
_entity_poly.pdbx_seq_one_letter_code
_entity_poly.pdbx_strand_id
1 'polypeptide(L)'
;TTTPTSIYRECYHDNFMAGSRFVAQIAAVAHNNNHYPCITLERRLMKREKAWRVVSVVKCSTPTLGGLSYNDFHLAMLIDVEIARPEVAELILDGEESLKKHS
;
A
#
# COMPACT_ATOMS: atom_id res chain seq x y z
N THR A 1 2.65 -5.22 -27.44
CA THR A 1 2.77 -5.37 -25.98
C THR A 1 2.17 -4.14 -25.33
N THR A 2 1.32 -4.31 -24.33
CA THR A 2 0.70 -3.18 -23.60
C THR A 2 1.70 -2.60 -22.61
N THR A 3 1.97 -1.30 -22.69
CA THR A 3 2.87 -0.59 -21.78
C THR A 3 2.27 -0.57 -20.36
N PRO A 4 3.02 -0.91 -19.30
CA PRO A 4 2.54 -0.80 -17.93
C PRO A 4 2.30 0.67 -17.57
N THR A 5 1.16 0.95 -16.95
CA THR A 5 0.71 2.31 -16.60
C THR A 5 0.77 2.61 -15.11
N SER A 6 1.14 1.63 -14.29
CA SER A 6 1.19 1.77 -12.83
C SER A 6 2.00 0.66 -12.18
N ILE A 7 2.54 0.96 -11.00
CA ILE A 7 3.09 -0.01 -10.06
C ILE A 7 2.27 0.03 -8.77
N TYR A 8 2.18 -1.08 -8.06
CA TYR A 8 1.40 -1.14 -6.83
C TYR A 8 2.00 -2.07 -5.78
N ARG A 9 1.65 -1.81 -4.52
CA ARG A 9 1.98 -2.63 -3.36
C ARG A 9 0.72 -2.84 -2.53
N GLU A 10 0.50 -4.09 -2.11
CA GLU A 10 -0.56 -4.44 -1.15
C GLU A 10 0.06 -4.61 0.24
N CYS A 11 -0.61 -4.05 1.25
CA CYS A 11 -0.22 -4.19 2.65
C CYS A 11 -1.41 -4.72 3.45
N TYR A 12 -1.15 -5.65 4.37
CA TYR A 12 -2.16 -6.24 5.25
C TYR A 12 -2.10 -5.59 6.61
N HIS A 13 -3.26 -5.40 7.26
CA HIS A 13 -3.35 -4.71 8.54
C HIS A 13 -4.16 -5.53 9.54
N ASP A 14 -3.83 -5.33 10.82
CA ASP A 14 -4.56 -5.92 11.95
C ASP A 14 -6.04 -5.55 11.96
N ASN A 15 -6.33 -4.28 11.68
CA ASN A 15 -7.67 -3.74 11.68
C ASN A 15 -7.70 -2.44 10.86
N PHE A 16 -8.90 -1.89 10.66
CA PHE A 16 -9.07 -0.65 9.91
C PHE A 16 -8.36 0.54 10.54
N MET A 17 -8.18 0.58 11.86
CA MET A 17 -7.47 1.70 12.51
C MET A 17 -5.98 1.67 12.20
N ALA A 18 -5.35 0.49 12.24
CA ALA A 18 -3.97 0.30 11.80
C ALA A 18 -3.81 0.66 10.30
N GLY A 19 -4.71 0.18 9.45
CA GLY A 19 -4.73 0.52 8.02
C GLY A 19 -4.90 2.03 7.77
N SER A 20 -5.80 2.70 8.48
CA SER A 20 -6.00 4.15 8.34
C SER A 20 -4.79 4.96 8.77
N ARG A 21 -4.10 4.53 9.84
CA ARG A 21 -2.83 5.15 10.27
C ARG A 21 -1.75 4.97 9.21
N PHE A 22 -1.64 3.77 8.63
CA PHE A 22 -0.72 3.51 7.53
C PHE A 22 -1.01 4.41 6.32
N VAL A 23 -2.27 4.48 5.89
CA VAL A 23 -2.69 5.36 4.78
C VAL A 23 -2.32 6.82 5.05
N ALA A 24 -2.49 7.30 6.29
CA ALA A 24 -2.10 8.67 6.65
C ALA A 24 -0.60 8.93 6.50
N GLN A 25 0.26 7.97 6.87
CA GLN A 25 1.71 8.07 6.67
C GLN A 25 2.07 8.15 5.19
N ILE A 26 1.49 7.27 4.37
CA ILE A 26 1.74 7.26 2.92
C ILE A 26 1.22 8.54 2.25
N ALA A 27 0.07 9.05 2.69
CA ALA A 27 -0.46 10.32 2.21
C ALA A 27 0.47 11.50 2.54
N ALA A 28 1.11 11.49 3.71
CA ALA A 28 2.10 12.51 4.09
C ALA A 28 3.35 12.44 3.19
N VAL A 29 3.85 11.24 2.90
CA VAL A 29 4.96 11.04 1.94
C VAL A 29 4.57 11.59 0.57
N ALA A 30 3.40 11.22 0.06
CA ALA A 30 2.90 11.70 -1.23
C ALA A 30 2.79 13.23 -1.30
N HIS A 31 2.23 13.85 -0.25
CA HIS A 31 2.08 15.30 -0.14
C HIS A 31 3.43 16.02 -0.18
N ASN A 32 4.41 15.54 0.58
CA ASN A 32 5.74 16.13 0.65
C ASN A 32 6.53 16.03 -0.67
N ASN A 33 6.16 15.08 -1.54
CA ASN A 33 6.84 14.84 -2.82
C ASN A 33 6.01 15.27 -4.04
N ASN A 34 4.85 15.90 -3.81
CA ASN A 34 3.93 16.39 -4.85
C ASN A 34 3.61 15.36 -5.95
N HIS A 35 3.51 14.09 -5.57
CA HIS A 35 3.10 13.00 -6.45
C HIS A 35 2.13 12.10 -5.69
N TYR A 36 0.93 11.90 -6.24
CA TYR A 36 -0.20 11.36 -5.48
C TYR A 36 -0.58 9.97 -5.99
N PRO A 37 -0.38 8.91 -5.19
CA PRO A 37 -0.79 7.58 -5.56
C PRO A 37 -2.30 7.42 -5.35
N CYS A 38 -2.91 6.45 -6.03
CA CYS A 38 -4.22 5.96 -5.66
C CYS A 38 -4.08 5.00 -4.49
N ILE A 39 -4.68 5.33 -3.35
CA ILE A 39 -4.65 4.51 -2.13
C ILE A 39 -6.05 4.02 -1.83
N THR A 40 -6.21 2.71 -1.63
CA THR A 40 -7.45 2.12 -1.11
C THR A 40 -7.20 1.47 0.25
N LEU A 41 -8.25 1.41 1.07
CA LEU A 41 -8.29 0.64 2.31
C LEU A 41 -9.63 -0.08 2.37
N GLU A 42 -9.60 -1.40 2.34
CA GLU A 42 -10.82 -2.20 2.23
C GLU A 42 -10.73 -3.48 3.05
N ARG A 43 -11.90 -4.09 3.29
CA ARG A 43 -11.99 -5.47 3.73
C ARG A 43 -12.11 -6.37 2.50
N ARG A 44 -11.16 -7.28 2.31
CA ARG A 44 -11.13 -8.21 1.19
C ARG A 44 -11.22 -9.65 1.70
N LEU A 45 -12.11 -10.43 1.11
CA LEU A 45 -12.17 -11.87 1.35
C LEU A 45 -11.04 -12.55 0.57
N MET A 46 -10.08 -13.11 1.30
CA MET A 46 -8.95 -13.82 0.72
C MET A 46 -9.39 -15.24 0.39
N LYS A 47 -9.58 -15.54 -0.91
CA LYS A 47 -10.22 -16.78 -1.38
C LYS A 47 -9.47 -18.05 -0.95
N ARG A 48 -8.14 -18.02 -0.95
CA ARG A 48 -7.30 -19.19 -0.64
C ARG A 48 -7.35 -19.50 0.85
N GLU A 49 -7.33 -18.47 1.67
CA GLU A 49 -7.27 -18.52 3.12
C GLU A 49 -8.67 -18.60 3.75
N LYS A 50 -9.72 -18.32 2.96
CA LYS A 50 -11.12 -18.21 3.39
C LYS A 50 -11.31 -17.27 4.59
N ALA A 51 -10.49 -16.23 4.66
CA ALA A 51 -10.48 -15.27 5.76
C ALA A 51 -10.64 -13.84 5.24
N TRP A 52 -11.34 -13.00 6.02
CA TRP A 52 -11.41 -11.57 5.75
C TRP A 52 -10.15 -10.88 6.23
N ARG A 53 -9.57 -10.02 5.39
CA ARG A 53 -8.41 -9.20 5.75
C ARG A 53 -8.68 -7.74 5.50
N VAL A 54 -8.06 -6.88 6.31
CA VAL A 54 -7.97 -5.45 6.03
C VAL A 54 -6.74 -5.25 5.16
N VAL A 55 -6.94 -4.69 3.98
CA VAL A 55 -5.90 -4.54 2.96
C VAL A 55 -5.86 -3.08 2.52
N SER A 56 -4.66 -2.51 2.46
CA SER A 56 -4.43 -1.30 1.69
C SER A 56 -3.71 -1.60 0.39
N VAL A 57 -4.06 -0.87 -0.67
CA VAL A 57 -3.37 -0.93 -1.96
C VAL A 57 -2.86 0.46 -2.28
N VAL A 58 -1.55 0.59 -2.45
CA VAL A 58 -0.90 1.82 -2.88
C VAL A 58 -0.51 1.65 -4.34
N LYS A 59 -1.08 2.48 -5.23
CA LYS A 59 -0.83 2.43 -6.67
C LYS A 59 -0.22 3.74 -7.15
N CYS A 60 1.03 3.70 -7.60
CA CYS A 60 1.74 4.84 -8.18
C CYS A 60 1.57 4.83 -9.70
N SER A 61 1.15 5.97 -10.25
CA SER A 61 0.95 6.17 -11.69
C SER A 61 0.91 7.65 -12.03
N THR A 62 1.37 8.01 -13.23
CA THR A 62 1.25 9.36 -13.76
C THR A 62 0.19 9.39 -14.86
N PRO A 63 -1.05 9.84 -14.59
CA PRO A 63 -2.19 9.66 -15.51
C PRO A 63 -2.00 10.30 -16.89
N THR A 64 -1.23 11.39 -16.95
CA THR A 64 -1.00 12.17 -18.16
C THR A 64 0.02 11.55 -19.12
N LEU A 65 0.84 10.58 -18.67
CA LEU A 65 2.00 10.10 -19.42
C LEU A 65 1.80 8.77 -20.16
N GLY A 66 0.60 8.17 -20.12
CA GLY A 66 0.31 6.93 -20.86
C GLY A 66 1.19 5.72 -20.49
N GLY A 67 1.95 5.83 -19.40
CA GLY A 67 2.97 4.90 -18.96
C GLY A 67 3.57 5.34 -17.62
N LEU A 68 4.50 4.54 -17.11
CA LEU A 68 5.23 4.85 -15.87
C LEU A 68 6.23 5.99 -16.08
N SER A 69 6.32 6.87 -15.09
CA SER A 69 7.28 7.97 -15.03
C SER A 69 8.33 7.73 -13.94
N TYR A 70 9.39 8.54 -13.96
CA TYR A 70 10.36 8.59 -12.87
C TYR A 70 9.69 8.84 -11.51
N ASN A 71 8.67 9.72 -11.45
CA ASN A 71 8.01 10.07 -10.20
C ASN A 71 7.23 8.88 -9.62
N ASP A 72 6.72 7.97 -10.46
CA ASP A 72 6.03 6.77 -9.99
C ASP A 72 6.98 5.85 -9.20
N PHE A 73 8.18 5.62 -9.76
CA PHE A 73 9.21 4.83 -9.10
C PHE A 73 9.82 5.56 -7.90
N HIS A 74 10.08 6.85 -8.02
CA HIS A 74 10.63 7.64 -6.93
C HIS A 74 9.73 7.64 -5.70
N LEU A 75 8.43 7.88 -5.89
CA LEU A 75 7.45 7.82 -4.82
C LEU A 75 7.37 6.41 -4.21
N ALA A 76 7.34 5.36 -5.04
CA ALA A 76 7.30 3.98 -4.55
C ALA A 76 8.51 3.65 -3.66
N MET A 77 9.72 4.10 -4.04
CA MET A 77 10.91 3.92 -3.20
C MET A 77 10.80 4.68 -1.86
N LEU A 78 10.29 5.92 -1.87
CA LEU A 78 10.09 6.67 -0.63
C LEU A 78 9.06 6.01 0.29
N ILE A 79 8.04 5.40 -0.28
CA ILE A 79 7.06 4.60 0.44
C ILE A 79 7.70 3.35 1.04
N ASP A 80 8.60 2.67 0.32
CA ASP A 80 9.35 1.54 0.86
C ASP A 80 10.25 1.95 2.03
N VAL A 81 10.90 3.12 1.94
CA VAL A 81 11.68 3.70 3.04
C VAL A 81 10.80 4.03 4.24
N GLU A 82 9.63 4.63 4.04
CA GLU A 82 8.68 4.94 5.11
C GLU A 82 8.15 3.67 5.77
N ILE A 83 7.83 2.63 4.99
CA ILE A 83 7.42 1.31 5.49
C ILE A 83 8.49 0.66 6.37
N ALA A 84 9.77 0.88 6.06
CA ALA A 84 10.87 0.32 6.82
C ALA A 84 11.06 0.99 8.21
N ARG A 85 10.39 2.11 8.49
CA ARG A 85 10.44 2.75 9.81
C ARG A 85 9.68 1.89 10.82
N PRO A 86 10.24 1.62 12.02
CA PRO A 86 9.64 0.72 13.00
C PRO A 86 8.16 1.00 13.29
N GLU A 87 7.82 2.28 13.50
CA GLU A 87 6.47 2.73 13.82
C GLU A 87 5.45 2.54 12.68
N VAL A 88 5.91 2.42 11.43
CA VAL A 88 5.06 2.15 10.26
C VAL A 88 5.03 0.66 9.97
N ALA A 89 6.16 -0.03 10.12
CA ALA A 89 6.28 -1.47 9.97
C ALA A 89 5.31 -2.21 10.92
N GLU A 90 5.17 -1.75 12.16
CA GLU A 90 4.21 -2.29 13.13
C GLU A 90 2.73 -2.19 12.69
N LEU A 91 2.42 -1.35 11.71
CA LEU A 91 1.05 -1.22 11.16
C LEU A 91 0.77 -2.25 10.05
N ILE A 92 1.79 -2.99 9.62
CA ILE A 92 1.73 -3.96 8.53
C ILE A 92 1.92 -5.35 9.13
N LEU A 93 1.03 -6.26 8.78
CA LEU A 93 1.15 -7.66 9.12
C LEU A 93 2.06 -8.39 8.15
N ASP A 94 2.91 -9.24 8.70
CA ASP A 94 3.58 -10.27 7.92
C ASP A 94 2.54 -11.24 7.32
N GLY A 95 2.81 -11.70 6.10
CA GLY A 95 1.89 -12.55 5.33
C GLY A 95 1.47 -13.82 6.07
N GLU A 96 2.31 -14.32 6.98
CA GLU A 96 2.03 -15.48 7.85
C GLU A 96 1.26 -15.12 9.13
N GLU A 97 1.53 -13.97 9.76
CA GLU A 97 0.84 -13.56 11.00
C GLU A 97 -0.63 -13.21 10.76
N SER A 98 -0.91 -12.64 9.60
CA SER A 98 -2.26 -12.34 9.12
C SER A 98 -3.14 -13.58 8.92
N LEU A 99 -2.60 -14.80 8.97
CA LEU A 99 -3.39 -16.05 9.00
C LEU A 99 -3.80 -16.48 10.41
N LYS A 100 -2.99 -16.16 11.43
CA LYS A 100 -3.14 -16.73 12.78
C LYS A 100 -4.20 -16.02 13.63
N LYS A 101 -4.49 -14.74 13.37
CA LYS A 101 -5.45 -13.95 14.18
C LYS A 101 -6.94 -14.30 13.98
N HIS A 102 -7.27 -15.22 13.08
CA HIS A 102 -8.66 -15.56 12.73
C HIS A 102 -9.03 -17.04 12.89
N SER A 103 -8.18 -17.83 13.56
CA SER A 103 -8.52 -19.19 14.03
C SER A 103 -9.17 -19.16 15.40
#